data_AF-J9U0Z6-F1
#
_entry.id   AF-J9U0Z6-F1
#
_cell.length_a   1.000
_cell.length_b   1.000
_cell.length_c   1.000
_cell.angle_alpha   90.00
_cell.angle_beta   90.00
_cell.angle_gamma   90.00
#
_symmetry.space_group_name_H-M   'P 1'
#
loop_
_entity.id
_entity.type
_entity.pdbx_description
1 polymer ?
#
loop_
_entity_poly.entity_id
_entity_poly.type
_entity_poly.pdbx_seq_one_letter_code
_entity_poly.pdbx_strand_id
1 'polypeptide(L)'
;MENFEQLYDIIDNNMCKFILLNKDDIFNIKDKNSEMEINIKLRYKSICSKDIEGEKKFNHLKIKKCADAVIIRKNKNNNLDLHIIELKKDIHDDKLTKFSDQYFGAYLRIISVLLNELKIENIYLYLIYDKLLKAENIDSTNKNKNITYNRDLFYQCKIYNSFHYLNISFFDLKILNIIKYNLQDNTDIVI
;
A
#
# COMPACT_ATOMS: atom_id res chain seq x y z
N MET A 1 10.54 25.42 6.65
CA MET A 1 11.17 24.23 6.06
C MET A 1 10.40 23.83 4.83
N GLU A 2 11.04 24.13 3.70
CA GLU A 2 10.92 23.62 2.33
C GLU A 2 9.55 23.48 1.67
N ASN A 3 9.48 24.10 0.48
CA ASN A 3 8.39 23.96 -0.45
C ASN A 3 8.21 22.48 -0.82
N PHE A 4 6.98 21.98 -0.89
CA PHE A 4 6.72 20.56 -1.24
C PHE A 4 7.26 20.19 -2.63
N GLU A 5 7.53 21.19 -3.47
CA GLU A 5 8.27 21.04 -4.73
C GLU A 5 9.76 20.72 -4.51
N GLN A 6 10.42 21.35 -3.52
CA GLN A 6 11.82 21.03 -3.19
C GLN A 6 11.95 19.59 -2.68
N LEU A 7 10.94 19.09 -1.96
CA LEU A 7 10.87 17.68 -1.57
C LEU A 7 10.87 16.75 -2.80
N TYR A 8 10.13 17.11 -3.85
CA TYR A 8 10.11 16.33 -5.09
C TYR A 8 11.48 16.34 -5.80
N ASP A 9 12.18 17.46 -5.76
CA ASP A 9 13.49 17.64 -6.42
C ASP A 9 14.60 16.79 -5.77
N ILE A 10 14.49 16.47 -4.49
CA ILE A 10 15.51 15.70 -3.74
C ILE A 10 15.23 14.19 -3.69
N ILE A 11 14.06 13.72 -4.12
CA ILE A 11 13.74 12.28 -4.17
C ILE A 11 14.49 11.64 -5.35
N ASP A 12 15.10 10.47 -5.13
CA ASP A 12 15.75 9.71 -6.19
C ASP A 12 14.72 9.12 -7.18
N ASN A 13 14.51 9.84 -8.28
CA ASN A 13 13.61 9.47 -9.36
C ASN A 13 14.16 8.37 -10.28
N ASN A 14 15.41 7.93 -10.11
CA ASN A 14 15.99 6.87 -10.96
C ASN A 14 15.48 5.48 -10.57
N MET A 15 15.25 5.26 -9.27
CA MET A 15 14.75 3.99 -8.75
C MET A 15 13.23 3.86 -8.92
N CYS A 16 12.49 4.89 -8.50
CA CYS A 16 11.04 4.97 -8.64
C CYS A 16 10.68 6.23 -9.42
N LYS A 17 9.87 6.12 -10.47
CA LYS A 17 9.38 7.30 -11.17
C LYS A 17 8.28 7.97 -10.34
N PHE A 18 8.59 9.10 -9.71
CA PHE A 18 7.60 9.89 -9.01
C PHE A 18 7.06 11.01 -9.90
N ILE A 19 5.80 11.35 -9.65
CA ILE A 19 5.12 12.50 -10.26
C ILE A 19 4.58 13.39 -9.16
N LEU A 20 4.69 14.70 -9.35
CA LEU A 20 4.06 15.68 -8.48
C LEU A 20 2.69 16.05 -9.05
N LEU A 21 1.64 15.82 -8.27
CA LEU A 21 0.26 16.13 -8.62
C LEU A 21 -0.31 17.15 -7.64
N ASN A 22 -1.14 18.07 -8.14
CA ASN A 22 -1.79 19.08 -7.35
C ASN A 22 -3.03 18.53 -6.64
N LYS A 23 -3.58 19.36 -5.75
CA LYS A 23 -4.88 19.08 -5.14
C LYS A 23 -5.94 18.95 -6.24
N ASP A 24 -6.89 18.03 -6.04
CA ASP A 24 -8.00 17.69 -6.93
C ASP A 24 -7.60 17.00 -8.25
N ASP A 25 -6.30 16.83 -8.52
CA ASP A 25 -5.80 16.03 -9.64
C ASP A 25 -6.16 14.54 -9.45
N ILE A 26 -6.16 13.80 -10.56
CA ILE A 26 -6.45 12.38 -10.61
C ILE A 26 -5.15 11.59 -10.73
N PHE A 27 -4.91 10.70 -9.78
CA PHE A 27 -3.85 9.71 -9.87
C PHE A 27 -4.42 8.38 -10.39
N ASN A 28 -4.03 8.01 -11.61
CA ASN A 28 -4.46 6.77 -12.26
C ASN A 28 -3.45 5.64 -12.01
N ILE A 29 -3.95 4.52 -11.48
CA ILE A 29 -3.20 3.29 -11.23
C ILE A 29 -3.82 2.17 -12.06
N LYS A 30 -2.97 1.41 -12.73
CA LYS A 30 -3.37 0.26 -13.55
C LYS A 30 -2.51 -0.93 -13.18
N ASP A 31 -3.13 -2.00 -12.71
CA ASP A 31 -2.44 -3.27 -12.52
C ASP A 31 -2.26 -3.95 -13.89
N LYS A 32 -1.00 -4.22 -14.23
CA LYS A 32 -0.64 -4.85 -15.51
C LYS A 32 -1.15 -6.28 -15.63
N ASN A 33 -1.36 -6.97 -14.51
CA ASN A 33 -1.70 -8.39 -14.52
C ASN A 33 -3.21 -8.65 -14.53
N SER A 34 -4.03 -7.77 -13.93
CA SER A 34 -5.47 -7.98 -13.78
C SER A 34 -6.35 -7.10 -14.66
N GLU A 35 -5.74 -6.17 -15.42
CA GLU A 35 -6.41 -5.11 -16.19
C GLU A 35 -7.24 -4.14 -15.34
N MET A 36 -7.15 -4.26 -14.01
CA MET A 36 -7.81 -3.36 -13.07
C MET A 36 -7.21 -1.97 -13.20
N GLU A 37 -8.07 -0.98 -13.40
CA GLU A 37 -7.69 0.43 -13.54
C GLU A 37 -8.56 1.27 -12.62
N ILE A 38 -7.92 2.13 -11.83
CA ILE A 38 -8.59 2.97 -10.85
C ILE A 38 -8.06 4.40 -10.88
N ASN A 39 -8.97 5.34 -10.66
CA ASN A 39 -8.70 6.76 -10.60
C ASN A 39 -8.89 7.23 -9.15
N ILE A 40 -7.84 7.78 -8.55
CA ILE A 40 -7.88 8.32 -7.19
C ILE A 40 -7.85 9.84 -7.28
N LYS A 41 -8.89 10.50 -6.75
CA LYS A 41 -8.90 11.95 -6.62
C LYS A 41 -8.10 12.37 -5.38
N LEU A 42 -7.12 13.24 -5.57
CA LEU A 42 -6.25 13.69 -4.49
C LEU A 42 -6.88 14.86 -3.71
N ARG A 43 -6.95 14.77 -2.38
CA ARG A 43 -7.42 15.87 -1.51
C ARG A 43 -6.39 16.97 -1.34
N TYR A 44 -5.12 16.66 -1.58
CA TYR A 44 -3.99 17.54 -1.36
C TYR A 44 -2.93 17.32 -2.43
N LYS A 45 -2.05 18.32 -2.58
CA LYS A 45 -0.85 18.20 -3.40
C LYS A 45 -0.01 17.02 -2.89
N SER A 46 0.40 16.14 -3.79
CA SER A 46 0.99 14.86 -3.44
C SER A 46 2.06 14.43 -4.44
N ILE A 47 3.06 13.70 -3.95
CA ILE A 47 4.07 13.01 -4.75
C ILE A 47 3.61 11.56 -4.88
N CYS A 48 3.35 11.11 -6.08
CA CYS A 48 2.75 9.80 -6.34
C CYS A 48 3.71 8.93 -7.15
N SER A 49 3.69 7.62 -6.92
CA SER A 49 4.36 6.67 -7.82
C SER A 49 3.60 5.37 -7.92
N LYS A 50 3.55 4.84 -9.14
CA LYS A 50 3.11 3.47 -9.47
C LYS A 50 4.26 2.61 -10.00
N ASP A 51 5.48 3.13 -9.95
CA ASP A 51 6.68 2.50 -10.48
C ASP A 51 7.62 2.06 -9.35
N ILE A 52 7.01 1.51 -8.30
CA ILE A 52 7.66 1.04 -7.08
C ILE A 52 7.89 -0.48 -7.08
N GLU A 53 7.36 -1.18 -8.08
CA GLU A 53 7.66 -2.59 -8.32
C GLU A 53 8.85 -2.74 -9.29
N GLY A 54 9.61 -3.83 -9.17
CA GLY A 54 10.70 -4.15 -10.07
C GLY A 54 11.92 -4.69 -9.33
N GLU A 55 12.22 -5.97 -9.54
CA GLU A 55 13.29 -6.65 -8.82
C GLU A 55 14.66 -6.00 -9.06
N LYS A 56 14.95 -5.60 -10.30
CA LYS A 56 16.23 -5.01 -10.72
C LYS A 56 16.58 -3.69 -10.01
N LYS A 57 15.56 -2.94 -9.55
CA LYS A 57 15.72 -1.64 -8.88
C LYS A 57 16.09 -1.81 -7.41
N PHE A 58 15.54 -2.84 -6.77
CA PHE A 58 15.70 -3.10 -5.34
C PHE A 58 16.32 -4.49 -5.10
N ASN A 59 17.43 -4.77 -5.79
CA ASN A 59 18.11 -6.08 -5.71
C ASN A 59 18.56 -6.44 -4.29
N HIS A 60 18.89 -5.43 -3.48
CA HIS A 60 19.31 -5.58 -2.09
C HIS A 60 18.15 -5.96 -1.14
N LEU A 61 16.89 -5.73 -1.53
CA LEU A 61 15.73 -6.15 -0.74
C LEU A 61 15.40 -7.63 -1.01
N LYS A 62 15.33 -8.41 0.07
CA LYS A 62 14.87 -9.82 0.02
C LYS A 62 13.38 -9.93 -0.27
N ILE A 63 12.58 -8.97 0.21
CA ILE A 63 11.14 -8.93 -0.04
C ILE A 63 10.92 -8.45 -1.48
N LYS A 64 10.49 -9.39 -2.33
CA LYS A 64 10.20 -9.11 -3.73
C LYS A 64 8.79 -8.58 -3.95
N LYS A 65 7.84 -8.96 -3.09
CA LYS A 65 6.48 -8.42 -3.12
C LYS A 65 6.48 -6.92 -2.85
N CYS A 66 5.58 -6.21 -3.50
CA CYS A 66 5.38 -4.77 -3.39
C CYS A 66 3.90 -4.49 -3.59
N ALA A 67 3.46 -3.34 -3.11
CA ALA A 67 2.18 -2.77 -3.48
C ALA A 67 2.24 -2.08 -4.84
N ASP A 68 1.09 -1.82 -5.44
CA ASP A 68 0.98 -1.26 -6.78
C ASP A 68 1.38 0.22 -6.85
N ALA A 69 1.07 0.98 -5.79
CA ALA A 69 1.34 2.41 -5.78
C ALA A 69 1.53 2.99 -4.37
N VAL A 70 2.07 4.20 -4.33
CA VAL A 70 2.13 5.03 -3.14
C VAL A 70 1.77 6.47 -3.45
N ILE A 71 1.31 7.16 -2.41
CA ILE A 71 1.11 8.61 -2.38
C ILE A 71 1.81 9.14 -1.13
N ILE A 72 2.67 10.14 -1.31
CA ILE A 72 3.33 10.88 -0.24
C ILE A 72 2.75 12.28 -0.22
N ARG A 73 2.35 12.76 0.96
CA ARG A 73 1.83 14.13 1.11
C ARG A 73 2.28 14.73 2.43
N LYS A 74 2.21 16.06 2.53
CA LYS A 74 2.35 16.74 3.81
C LYS A 74 1.04 16.72 4.59
N ASN A 75 1.12 16.41 5.87
CA ASN A 75 0.00 16.57 6.78
C ASN A 75 -0.03 17.97 7.40
N LYS A 76 -1.00 18.21 8.29
CA LYS A 76 -1.22 19.52 8.93
C LYS A 76 -0.02 19.99 9.77
N ASN A 77 0.83 19.07 10.22
CA ASN A 77 2.03 19.35 11.00
C ASN A 77 3.27 19.54 10.12
N ASN A 78 3.11 19.61 8.79
CA ASN A 78 4.20 19.68 7.81
C ASN A 78 5.12 18.43 7.80
N ASN A 79 4.68 17.34 8.43
CA ASN A 79 5.33 16.02 8.35
C ASN A 79 4.77 15.22 7.16
N LEU A 80 5.42 14.12 6.80
CA LEU A 80 5.00 13.29 5.68
C LEU A 80 4.03 12.18 6.12
N ASP A 81 2.93 12.06 5.40
CA ASP A 81 2.09 10.87 5.40
C ASP A 81 2.44 9.99 4.20
N LEU A 82 2.53 8.69 4.41
CA LEU A 82 2.67 7.69 3.35
C LEU A 82 1.39 6.88 3.22
N HIS A 83 0.81 6.90 2.03
CA HIS A 83 -0.32 6.08 1.65
C HIS A 83 0.19 4.98 0.72
N ILE A 84 -0.04 3.71 1.08
CA ILE A 84 0.38 2.54 0.29
C ILE A 84 -0.89 1.87 -0.26
N ILE A 85 -0.94 1.68 -1.57
CA ILE A 85 -2.13 1.25 -2.28
C ILE A 85 -1.87 -0.09 -2.97
N GLU A 86 -2.68 -1.08 -2.61
CA GLU A 86 -2.72 -2.40 -3.23
C GLU A 86 -4.05 -2.58 -3.99
N LEU A 87 -3.96 -3.07 -5.22
CA LEU A 87 -5.07 -3.41 -6.10
C LEU A 87 -5.25 -4.92 -6.18
N LYS A 88 -6.50 -5.38 -6.06
CA LYS A 88 -6.86 -6.77 -6.29
C LYS A 88 -8.17 -6.88 -7.05
N LYS A 89 -8.13 -7.46 -8.24
CA LYS A 89 -9.36 -7.84 -8.95
C LYS A 89 -10.21 -8.77 -8.08
N ASP A 90 -9.60 -9.84 -7.58
CA ASP A 90 -10.24 -10.80 -6.69
C ASP A 90 -9.40 -11.04 -5.43
N ILE A 91 -10.05 -11.00 -4.28
CA ILE A 91 -9.47 -11.38 -2.99
C ILE A 91 -9.90 -12.80 -2.67
N HIS A 92 -8.91 -13.66 -2.45
CA HIS A 92 -9.12 -14.99 -1.90
C HIS A 92 -8.62 -15.04 -0.46
N ASP A 93 -9.39 -15.71 0.38
CA ASP A 93 -9.10 -15.99 1.79
C ASP A 93 -7.67 -16.46 2.08
N ASP A 94 -7.15 -17.39 1.28
CA ASP A 94 -5.83 -17.99 1.44
C ASP A 94 -4.68 -17.02 1.12
N LYS A 95 -5.00 -15.88 0.49
CA LYS A 95 -4.05 -14.84 0.13
C LYS A 95 -4.08 -13.65 1.09
N LEU A 96 -5.00 -13.59 2.06
CA LEU A 96 -5.12 -12.48 3.01
C LEU A 96 -3.82 -12.23 3.80
N THR A 97 -3.05 -13.28 4.10
CA THR A 97 -1.78 -13.18 4.82
C THR A 97 -0.66 -12.55 4.01
N LYS A 98 -0.79 -12.48 2.67
CA LYS A 98 0.25 -11.98 1.77
C LYS A 98 0.21 -10.46 1.59
N PHE A 99 -0.86 -9.79 2.04
CA PHE A 99 -0.98 -8.34 1.91
C PHE A 99 0.06 -7.60 2.74
N SER A 100 0.39 -8.09 3.94
CA SER A 100 1.44 -7.46 4.76
C SER A 100 2.81 -7.49 4.07
N ASP A 101 3.13 -8.53 3.30
CA ASP A 101 4.35 -8.59 2.47
C ASP A 101 4.38 -7.49 1.39
N GLN A 102 3.24 -7.21 0.76
CA GLN A 102 3.14 -6.16 -0.26
C GLN A 102 3.32 -4.77 0.36
N TYR A 103 2.61 -4.50 1.46
CA TYR A 103 2.69 -3.23 2.18
C TYR A 103 4.09 -2.98 2.75
N PHE A 104 4.67 -3.98 3.39
CA PHE A 104 6.01 -3.88 3.96
C PHE A 104 7.07 -3.72 2.86
N GLY A 105 6.92 -4.45 1.74
CA GLY A 105 7.77 -4.29 0.58
C GLY A 105 7.70 -2.89 -0.04
N ALA A 106 6.52 -2.28 -0.13
CA ALA A 106 6.39 -0.91 -0.59
C ALA A 106 7.03 0.08 0.39
N TYR A 107 6.77 -0.08 1.70
CA TYR A 107 7.38 0.75 2.74
C TYR A 107 8.92 0.74 2.65
N LEU A 108 9.55 -0.43 2.59
CA LEU A 108 11.01 -0.52 2.51
C LEU A 108 11.59 0.18 1.28
N ARG A 109 10.92 0.05 0.13
CA ARG A 109 11.33 0.71 -1.11
C ARG A 109 11.21 2.23 -1.02
N ILE A 110 10.12 2.72 -0.43
CA ILE A 110 9.94 4.15 -0.23
C ILE A 110 10.96 4.71 0.74
N ILE A 111 11.22 4.05 1.87
CA ILE A 111 12.28 4.50 2.80
C ILE A 111 13.66 4.45 2.15
N SER A 112 13.91 3.54 1.20
CA SER A 112 15.19 3.44 0.50
C SER A 112 15.44 4.57 -0.50
N VAL A 113 14.38 5.20 -1.02
CA VAL A 113 14.47 6.34 -1.98
C VAL A 113 14.22 7.70 -1.31
N LEU A 114 13.58 7.70 -0.13
CA LEU A 114 13.49 8.89 0.70
C LEU A 114 14.83 9.10 1.41
N LEU A 115 15.35 10.32 1.33
CA LEU A 115 16.53 10.71 2.08
C LEU A 115 16.24 10.63 3.59
N ASN A 116 17.23 10.24 4.40
CA ASN A 116 17.12 10.02 5.85
C ASN A 116 16.57 11.22 6.65
N GLU A 117 16.54 12.41 6.06
CA GLU A 117 16.03 13.65 6.66
C GLU A 117 14.49 13.74 6.60
N LEU A 118 13.85 12.91 5.78
CA LEU A 118 12.41 12.92 5.55
C LEU A 118 11.70 11.93 6.46
N LYS A 119 11.12 12.43 7.55
CA LYS A 119 10.40 11.60 8.52
C LYS A 119 8.94 11.38 8.10
N ILE A 120 8.57 10.12 7.92
CA ILE A 120 7.17 9.68 7.80
C ILE A 120 6.54 9.66 9.20
N GLU A 121 5.45 10.40 9.39
CA GLU A 121 4.69 10.43 10.63
C GLU A 121 3.58 9.38 10.63
N ASN A 122 2.82 9.28 9.55
CA ASN A 122 1.70 8.35 9.43
C ASN A 122 1.83 7.45 8.21
N ILE A 123 1.40 6.19 8.35
CA ILE A 123 1.30 5.22 7.26
C ILE A 123 -0.15 4.74 7.16
N TYR A 124 -0.70 4.80 5.95
CA TYR A 124 -2.06 4.35 5.64
C TYR A 124 -2.00 3.25 4.60
N LEU A 125 -2.63 2.12 4.90
CA LEU A 125 -2.65 0.95 4.03
C LEU A 125 -4.01 0.83 3.35
N TYR A 126 -4.04 0.92 2.03
CA TYR A 126 -5.25 0.84 1.23
C TYR A 126 -5.30 -0.48 0.48
N LEU A 127 -6.46 -1.12 0.53
CA LEU A 127 -6.78 -2.26 -0.29
C LEU A 127 -8.01 -1.93 -1.13
N ILE A 128 -7.80 -1.80 -2.44
CA ILE A 128 -8.84 -1.54 -3.41
C ILE A 128 -9.09 -2.83 -4.17
N TYR A 129 -10.34 -3.28 -4.22
CA TYR A 129 -10.67 -4.56 -4.83
C TYR A 129 -12.05 -4.58 -5.50
N ASP A 130 -12.26 -5.48 -6.46
CA ASP A 130 -13.56 -5.66 -7.12
C ASP A 130 -14.38 -6.77 -6.43
N LYS A 131 -13.80 -7.97 -6.24
CA LYS A 131 -14.54 -9.11 -5.69
C LYS A 131 -13.87 -9.73 -4.48
N LEU A 132 -14.70 -10.16 -3.52
CA LEU A 132 -14.29 -11.07 -2.46
C LEU A 132 -14.82 -12.47 -2.78
N LEU A 133 -13.91 -13.39 -3.07
CA LEU A 133 -14.25 -14.78 -3.36
C LEU A 133 -14.08 -15.62 -2.09
N LYS A 134 -15.17 -16.26 -1.66
CA LYS A 134 -15.12 -17.24 -0.57
C LYS A 134 -14.39 -18.48 -1.08
N ALA A 135 -13.48 -19.04 -0.29
CA ALA A 135 -12.94 -20.36 -0.58
C ALA A 135 -14.08 -21.40 -0.58
N GLU A 136 -14.27 -22.10 -1.70
CA GLU A 136 -15.17 -23.25 -1.79
C GLU A 136 -14.49 -24.49 -1.18
N ASN A 137 -15.26 -25.29 -0.44
CA ASN A 137 -14.83 -26.56 0.18
C ASN A 137 -13.55 -26.48 1.01
N ILE A 138 -13.67 -25.88 2.19
CA ILE A 138 -12.57 -25.79 3.15
C ILE A 138 -12.53 -27.09 3.99
N ASP A 139 -11.84 -28.12 3.52
CA ASP A 139 -11.66 -29.39 4.25
C ASP A 139 -11.00 -29.18 5.63
N SER A 140 -11.51 -29.89 6.64
CA SER A 140 -11.23 -29.67 8.07
C SER A 140 -9.80 -29.98 8.48
N THR A 141 -8.90 -29.00 8.41
CA THR A 141 -7.55 -29.05 9.00
C THR A 141 -7.18 -27.73 9.69
N ASN A 142 -6.06 -27.67 10.42
CA ASN A 142 -5.55 -26.44 11.08
C ASN A 142 -5.43 -25.22 10.14
N LYS A 143 -5.36 -25.43 8.82
CA LYS A 143 -5.49 -24.36 7.82
C LYS A 143 -6.80 -23.57 7.98
N ASN A 144 -7.90 -24.19 8.40
CA ASN A 144 -9.21 -23.56 8.51
C ASN A 144 -9.26 -22.52 9.63
N LYS A 145 -8.66 -22.81 10.78
CA LYS A 145 -8.64 -21.85 11.91
C LYS A 145 -7.92 -20.56 11.53
N ASN A 146 -6.81 -20.67 10.80
CA ASN A 146 -6.06 -19.51 10.32
C ASN A 146 -6.83 -18.74 9.23
N ILE A 147 -7.46 -19.45 8.29
CA ILE A 147 -8.27 -18.82 7.24
C ILE A 147 -9.45 -18.06 7.86
N THR A 148 -10.21 -18.68 8.76
CA THR A 148 -11.33 -18.02 9.45
C THR A 148 -10.87 -16.80 10.23
N TYR A 149 -9.79 -16.93 11.01
CA TYR A 149 -9.22 -15.81 11.75
C TYR A 149 -8.82 -14.64 10.85
N ASN A 150 -8.14 -14.92 9.72
CA ASN A 150 -7.74 -13.89 8.77
C ASN A 150 -8.96 -13.23 8.09
N ARG A 151 -9.99 -14.02 7.78
CA ARG A 151 -11.25 -13.51 7.24
C ARG A 151 -11.97 -12.61 8.25
N ASP A 152 -12.02 -13.00 9.52
CA ASP A 152 -12.63 -12.20 10.58
C ASP A 152 -11.88 -10.85 10.75
N LEU A 153 -10.55 -10.88 10.74
CA LEU A 153 -9.74 -9.67 10.72
C LEU A 153 -10.06 -8.80 9.50
N PHE A 154 -10.14 -9.42 8.31
CA PHE A 154 -10.42 -8.71 7.08
C PHE A 154 -11.78 -7.99 7.13
N TYR A 155 -12.82 -8.63 7.67
CA TYR A 155 -14.12 -7.99 7.88
C TYR A 155 -14.04 -6.80 8.84
N GLN A 156 -13.14 -6.85 9.82
CA GLN A 156 -12.85 -5.75 10.74
C GLN A 156 -11.88 -4.70 10.19
N CYS A 157 -11.61 -4.70 8.87
CA CYS A 157 -10.65 -3.80 8.23
C CYS A 157 -9.22 -3.94 8.81
N LYS A 158 -8.81 -5.18 9.08
CA LYS A 158 -7.50 -5.52 9.64
C LYS A 158 -6.87 -6.67 8.88
N ILE A 159 -5.54 -6.78 8.96
CA ILE A 159 -4.78 -7.93 8.46
C ILE A 159 -3.71 -8.35 9.45
N TYR A 160 -3.28 -9.61 9.34
CA TYR A 160 -2.14 -10.11 10.09
C TYR A 160 -0.82 -9.59 9.50
N ASN A 161 0.10 -9.16 10.37
CA ASN A 161 1.43 -8.72 10.00
C ASN A 161 2.45 -9.85 10.16
N SER A 162 2.96 -10.35 9.03
CA SER A 162 4.03 -11.35 8.99
C SER A 162 5.40 -10.81 9.43
N PHE A 163 5.55 -9.52 9.71
CA PHE A 163 6.84 -8.87 10.03
C PHE A 163 6.91 -8.24 11.42
N HIS A 164 5.90 -8.43 12.27
CA HIS A 164 5.82 -7.82 13.62
C HIS A 164 7.02 -8.09 14.53
N TYR A 165 7.83 -9.11 14.25
CA TYR A 165 9.06 -9.43 14.98
C TYR A 165 10.29 -8.61 14.55
N LEU A 166 10.22 -7.86 13.44
CA LEU A 166 11.39 -7.12 12.92
C LEU A 166 11.66 -5.80 13.66
N ASN A 167 10.80 -5.38 14.58
CA ASN A 167 10.93 -4.14 15.36
C ASN A 167 11.14 -2.89 14.48
N ILE A 168 10.43 -2.82 13.35
CA ILE A 168 10.46 -1.70 12.42
C ILE A 168 9.18 -0.88 12.60
N SER A 169 9.24 0.15 13.45
CA SER A 169 8.16 1.11 13.76
C SER A 169 6.74 0.58 13.43
N PHE A 170 5.93 1.26 12.62
CA PHE A 170 4.56 0.88 12.22
C PHE A 170 4.32 -0.62 11.92
N PHE A 171 5.35 -1.37 11.51
CA PHE A 171 5.30 -2.81 11.24
C PHE A 171 5.73 -3.70 12.42
N ASP A 172 5.88 -3.19 13.64
CA ASP A 172 6.06 -3.96 14.88
C ASP A 172 4.73 -4.50 15.44
N LEU A 173 3.60 -3.97 14.97
CA LEU A 173 2.27 -4.38 15.37
C LEU A 173 1.93 -5.74 14.75
N LYS A 174 1.44 -6.68 15.57
CA LYS A 174 0.97 -8.00 15.10
C LYS A 174 -0.19 -7.90 14.10
N ILE A 175 -1.01 -6.87 14.22
CA ILE A 175 -2.20 -6.63 13.41
C ILE A 175 -2.11 -5.21 12.85
N LEU A 176 -2.32 -5.07 11.54
CA LEU A 176 -2.34 -3.79 10.85
C LEU A 176 -3.78 -3.41 10.52
N ASN A 177 -4.09 -2.12 10.68
CA ASN A 177 -5.34 -1.55 10.18
C ASN A 177 -5.19 -1.27 8.68
N ILE A 178 -6.24 -1.56 7.91
CA ILE A 178 -6.32 -1.27 6.49
C ILE A 178 -7.59 -0.47 6.18
N ILE A 179 -7.55 0.32 5.11
CA ILE A 179 -8.70 1.03 4.55
C ILE A 179 -9.09 0.26 3.30
N LYS A 180 -10.34 -0.19 3.25
CA LYS A 180 -10.86 -1.03 2.17
C LYS A 180 -11.78 -0.22 1.24
N TYR A 181 -11.59 -0.39 -0.06
CA TYR A 181 -12.52 0.09 -1.09
C TYR A 181 -12.96 -1.10 -1.94
N ASN A 182 -14.26 -1.41 -1.90
CA ASN A 182 -14.87 -2.38 -2.81
C ASN A 182 -15.44 -1.62 -4.01
N LEU A 183 -14.92 -1.88 -5.22
CA LEU A 183 -15.34 -1.20 -6.44
C LEU A 183 -16.77 -1.53 -6.87
N GLN A 184 -17.35 -2.62 -6.40
CA GLN A 184 -18.76 -2.91 -6.61
C GLN A 184 -19.68 -1.97 -5.85
N ASP A 185 -19.19 -1.43 -4.74
CA ASP A 185 -19.95 -0.55 -3.85
C ASP A 185 -19.60 0.93 -4.08
N ASN A 186 -18.34 1.23 -4.45
CA ASN A 186 -17.86 2.59 -4.65
C ASN A 186 -16.71 2.66 -5.66
N THR A 187 -16.93 3.39 -6.75
CA THR A 187 -15.92 3.67 -7.78
C THR A 187 -15.15 4.97 -7.53
N ASP A 188 -15.66 5.85 -6.67
CA ASP A 188 -15.10 7.16 -6.39
C ASP A 188 -14.18 7.09 -5.17
N ILE A 189 -12.88 6.99 -5.44
CA ILE A 189 -11.84 6.90 -4.41
C ILE A 189 -11.19 8.26 -4.25
N VAL A 190 -11.20 8.77 -3.02
CA VAL A 190 -10.65 10.07 -2.67
C VAL A 190 -9.68 9.91 -1.50
N ILE A 191 -8.42 10.31 -1.69
CA ILE A 191 -7.33 10.15 -0.71
C ILE A 191 -6.68 11.50 -0.38
#